data_AF-A0A5K1HFX8-F1
#
_entry.id   AF-A0A5K1HFX8-F1
#
_cell.length_a   1.000
_cell.length_b   1.000
_cell.length_c   1.000
_cell.angle_alpha   90.00
_cell.angle_beta   90.00
_cell.angle_gamma   90.00
#
_symmetry.space_group_name_H-M   'P 1'
#
loop_
_entity.id
_entity.type
_entity.pdbx_description
1 polymer ?
#
loop_
_entity_poly.entity_id
_entity_poly.type
_entity_poly.pdbx_seq_one_letter_code
_entity_poly.pdbx_strand_id
1 'polypeptide(L)'
;RVFYLGLIAIPASFVNSFLDFLNKRLAINFKKRLTQHFHESYLKELTFYQLGSLDSRIPNPDQRLTADIEKWANSLSMIYSNFSKPTLDIILFSRKLSELVGWQGPTAIFLWYLLSGYVLKLVSPAFGKLTAIEQRLEGEYRAAQTGIVHHSEEIAFYKGN
;
A
#
# COMPACT_ATOMS: atom_id res chain seq x y z
N ARG A 1 37.74 -15.52 -12.03
CA ARG A 1 36.75 -14.41 -12.05
C ARG A 1 35.33 -14.90 -11.70
N VAL A 2 34.80 -15.94 -12.37
CA VAL A 2 33.46 -16.52 -12.06
C VAL A 2 33.36 -17.05 -10.61
N PHE A 3 34.40 -17.74 -10.12
CA PHE A 3 34.41 -18.28 -8.75
C PHE A 3 34.35 -17.20 -7.66
N TYR A 4 35.03 -16.06 -7.87
CA TYR A 4 35.01 -14.91 -6.96
C TYR A 4 33.65 -14.20 -6.93
N LEU A 5 33.01 -14.07 -8.10
CA LEU A 5 31.65 -13.54 -8.20
C LEU A 5 30.64 -14.47 -7.51
N GLY A 6 30.78 -15.80 -7.66
CA GLY A 6 29.97 -16.78 -6.96
C GLY A 6 30.10 -16.70 -5.44
N LEU A 7 31.32 -16.50 -4.93
CA LEU A 7 31.61 -16.40 -3.49
C LEU A 7 30.95 -15.17 -2.84
N ILE A 8 30.75 -14.09 -3.58
CA ILE A 8 30.03 -12.89 -3.12
C ILE A 8 28.52 -13.01 -3.36
N ALA A 9 28.11 -13.62 -4.47
CA ALA A 9 26.70 -13.75 -4.85
C ALA A 9 25.90 -14.68 -3.93
N ILE A 10 26.51 -15.76 -3.43
CA ILE A 10 25.86 -16.72 -2.51
C ILE A 10 25.42 -16.04 -1.20
N PRO A 11 26.30 -15.39 -0.42
CA PRO A 11 25.90 -14.73 0.82
C PRO A 11 24.96 -13.55 0.55
N ALA A 12 25.16 -12.79 -0.54
CA ALA A 12 24.25 -11.70 -0.90
C ALA A 12 22.82 -12.22 -1.19
N SER A 13 22.70 -13.31 -1.95
CA SER A 13 21.40 -13.94 -2.25
C SER A 13 20.75 -14.55 -1.01
N PHE A 14 21.55 -15.11 -0.11
CA PHE A 14 21.09 -15.62 1.18
C PHE A 14 20.52 -14.50 2.05
N VAL A 15 21.25 -13.39 2.22
CA VAL A 15 20.78 -12.23 2.99
C VAL A 15 19.51 -11.64 2.38
N ASN A 16 19.44 -11.50 1.05
CA ASN A 16 18.26 -10.99 0.38
C ASN A 16 17.02 -11.88 0.60
N SER A 17 17.18 -13.20 0.45
CA SER A 17 16.12 -14.17 0.73
C SER A 17 15.70 -14.18 2.19
N PHE A 18 16.67 -14.05 3.10
CA PHE A 18 16.42 -14.00 4.54
C PHE A 18 15.65 -12.74 4.95
N LEU A 19 15.99 -11.58 4.38
CA LEU A 19 15.23 -10.34 4.58
C LEU A 19 13.78 -10.49 4.11
N ASP A 20 13.55 -11.10 2.94
CA ASP A 20 12.19 -11.37 2.46
C ASP A 20 11.41 -12.31 3.40
N PHE A 21 12.06 -13.37 3.89
CA PHE A 21 11.48 -14.25 4.91
C PHE A 21 11.11 -13.49 6.19
N LEU A 22 11.98 -12.61 6.69
CA LEU A 22 11.70 -11.81 7.87
C LEU A 22 10.51 -10.86 7.66
N ASN A 23 10.40 -10.20 6.51
CA ASN A 23 9.26 -9.34 6.19
C ASN A 23 7.95 -10.13 6.22
N LYS A 24 7.91 -11.30 5.57
CA LYS A 24 6.74 -12.17 5.54
C LYS A 24 6.37 -12.65 6.94
N ARG A 25 7.36 -13.03 7.75
CA ARG A 25 7.15 -13.45 9.14
C ARG A 25 6.59 -12.32 10.00
N LEU A 26 7.09 -11.10 9.80
CA LEU A 26 6.59 -9.90 10.49
C LEU A 26 5.13 -9.61 10.10
N ALA A 27 4.81 -9.72 8.80
CA ALA A 27 3.45 -9.54 8.28
C ALA A 27 2.46 -10.49 8.96
N ILE A 28 2.81 -11.78 9.05
CA ILE A 28 1.96 -12.80 9.68
C ILE A 28 1.77 -12.50 11.17
N ASN A 29 2.84 -12.10 11.88
CA ASN A 29 2.74 -11.75 13.29
C ASN A 29 1.85 -10.54 13.54
N PHE A 30 1.95 -9.50 12.69
CA PHE A 30 1.04 -8.36 12.76
C PHE A 30 -0.40 -8.78 12.49
N LYS A 31 -0.65 -9.51 11.39
CA LYS A 31 -1.98 -10.03 11.05
C LYS A 31 -2.58 -10.78 12.23
N LYS A 32 -1.84 -11.73 12.82
CA LYS A 32 -2.30 -12.50 13.98
C LYS A 32 -2.71 -11.61 15.16
N ARG A 33 -1.86 -10.65 15.55
CA ARG A 33 -2.13 -9.76 16.69
C ARG A 33 -3.32 -8.84 16.43
N LEU A 34 -3.42 -8.26 15.23
CA LEU A 34 -4.53 -7.39 14.85
C LEU A 34 -5.83 -8.16 14.76
N THR A 35 -5.85 -9.28 14.03
CA THR A 35 -7.04 -10.12 13.92
C THR A 35 -7.51 -10.53 15.31
N GLN A 36 -6.62 -11.00 16.20
CA GLN A 36 -7.02 -11.37 17.56
C GLN A 36 -7.61 -10.18 18.33
N HIS A 37 -6.94 -9.02 18.33
CA HIS A 37 -7.41 -7.84 19.05
C HIS A 37 -8.78 -7.33 18.56
N PHE A 38 -8.96 -7.27 17.23
CA PHE A 38 -10.22 -6.85 16.63
C PHE A 38 -11.33 -7.89 16.83
N HIS A 39 -11.00 -9.18 16.79
CA HIS A 39 -11.98 -10.24 16.99
C HIS A 39 -12.46 -10.32 18.46
N GLU A 40 -11.55 -10.13 19.42
CA GLU A 40 -11.90 -10.00 20.84
C GLU A 40 -12.82 -8.78 21.07
N SER A 41 -12.53 -7.65 20.42
CA SER A 41 -13.37 -6.45 20.50
C SER A 41 -14.73 -6.63 19.82
N TYR A 42 -14.78 -7.35 18.70
CA TYR A 42 -16.00 -7.61 17.93
C TYR A 42 -16.97 -8.55 18.68
N LEU A 43 -16.44 -9.53 19.40
CA LEU A 43 -17.25 -10.49 20.17
C LEU A 43 -17.71 -9.94 21.54
N LYS A 44 -17.15 -8.81 21.99
CA LYS A 44 -17.52 -8.20 23.28
C LYS A 44 -18.86 -7.46 23.19
N GLU A 45 -19.69 -7.57 24.24
CA GLU A 45 -20.89 -6.73 24.46
C GLU A 45 -21.90 -6.68 23.29
N LEU A 46 -22.09 -7.79 22.56
CA LEU A 46 -23.00 -7.87 21.40
C LEU A 46 -22.64 -6.88 20.26
N THR A 47 -21.39 -6.41 20.22
CA THR A 47 -20.90 -5.47 19.19
C THR A 47 -21.10 -6.03 17.77
N PHE A 48 -21.00 -7.35 17.58
CA PHE A 48 -21.32 -8.02 16.32
C PHE A 48 -22.76 -7.77 15.84
N TYR A 49 -23.73 -7.72 16.76
CA TYR A 49 -25.13 -7.48 16.43
C TYR A 49 -25.38 -6.00 16.16
N GLN A 50 -24.71 -5.13 16.93
CA GLN A 50 -24.79 -3.69 16.73
C GLN A 50 -24.22 -3.28 15.37
N LEU A 51 -23.04 -3.76 15.01
CA LEU A 51 -22.41 -3.48 13.70
C LEU A 51 -23.12 -4.14 12.52
N GLY A 52 -23.76 -5.29 12.73
CA GLY A 52 -24.44 -6.01 11.65
C GLY A 52 -25.84 -5.46 11.34
N SER A 53 -26.58 -5.03 12.37
CA SER A 53 -28.02 -4.80 12.26
C SER A 53 -28.50 -3.42 12.73
N LEU A 54 -27.74 -2.72 13.57
CA LEU A 54 -28.20 -1.47 14.23
C LEU A 54 -27.42 -0.22 13.81
N ASP A 55 -26.14 -0.37 13.47
CA ASP A 55 -25.25 0.74 13.13
C ASP A 55 -24.71 0.59 11.70
N SER A 56 -25.25 1.39 10.78
CA SER A 56 -24.85 1.41 9.36
C SER A 56 -23.65 2.33 9.08
N ARG A 57 -23.03 2.92 10.11
CA ARG A 57 -21.89 3.84 9.93
C ARG A 57 -20.62 3.14 9.45
N ILE A 58 -20.46 1.85 9.76
CA ILE A 58 -19.32 1.04 9.33
C ILE A 58 -19.80 0.06 8.25
N PRO A 59 -19.56 0.34 6.96
CA PRO A 59 -19.93 -0.57 5.90
C PRO A 59 -19.02 -1.80 5.90
N ASN A 60 -19.61 -2.98 5.68
CA ASN A 60 -18.94 -4.28 5.48
C ASN A 60 -17.93 -4.64 6.58
N PRO A 61 -18.38 -4.82 7.84
CA PRO A 61 -17.49 -5.12 8.97
C PRO A 61 -16.72 -6.45 8.81
N ASP A 62 -17.30 -7.41 8.11
CA ASP A 62 -16.69 -8.70 7.75
C ASP A 62 -15.45 -8.52 6.86
N GLN A 63 -15.54 -7.66 5.83
CA GLN A 63 -14.42 -7.34 4.95
C GLN A 63 -13.31 -6.60 5.72
N ARG A 64 -13.70 -5.70 6.63
CA ARG A 64 -12.78 -4.93 7.48
C ARG A 64 -11.99 -5.85 8.41
N LEU A 65 -12.66 -6.81 9.07
CA LEU A 65 -12.06 -7.76 10.01
C LEU A 65 -11.18 -8.83 9.35
N THR A 66 -11.26 -8.99 8.03
CA THR A 66 -10.54 -10.03 7.30
C THR A 66 -9.52 -9.44 6.32
N ALA A 67 -10.00 -8.99 5.17
CA ALA A 67 -9.17 -8.56 4.05
C ALA A 67 -8.38 -7.28 4.36
N ASP A 68 -8.98 -6.32 5.06
CA ASP A 68 -8.32 -5.04 5.32
C ASP A 68 -7.22 -5.17 6.38
N ILE A 69 -7.44 -5.97 7.43
CA ILE A 69 -6.39 -6.29 8.42
C ILE A 69 -5.20 -6.98 7.74
N GLU A 70 -5.46 -7.90 6.82
CA GLU A 70 -4.41 -8.56 6.05
C GLU A 70 -3.63 -7.59 5.17
N LYS A 71 -4.31 -6.73 4.42
CA LYS A 71 -3.66 -5.70 3.59
C LYS A 71 -2.83 -4.73 4.44
N TRP A 72 -3.36 -4.32 5.59
CA TRP A 72 -2.66 -3.43 6.51
C TRP A 72 -1.40 -4.08 7.07
N ALA A 73 -1.48 -5.33 7.54
CA ALA A 73 -0.34 -6.05 8.10
C ALA A 73 0.77 -6.28 7.08
N ASN A 74 0.41 -6.61 5.83
CA ASN A 74 1.36 -6.73 4.72
C ASN A 74 1.98 -5.39 4.34
N SER A 75 1.20 -4.32 4.31
CA SER A 75 1.72 -2.98 3.98
C SER A 75 2.70 -2.50 5.05
N LEU A 76 2.36 -2.69 6.34
CA LEU A 76 3.23 -2.30 7.44
C LEU A 76 4.57 -3.04 7.43
N SER A 77 4.55 -4.35 7.19
CA SER A 77 5.80 -5.13 7.12
C SER A 77 6.66 -4.74 5.92
N MET A 78 6.05 -4.43 4.79
CA MET A 78 6.76 -3.97 3.60
C MET A 78 7.37 -2.57 3.76
N ILE A 79 6.74 -1.66 4.50
CA ILE A 79 7.29 -0.31 4.75
C ILE A 79 8.68 -0.42 5.36
N TYR A 80 8.91 -1.35 6.29
CA TYR A 80 10.23 -1.53 6.91
C TYR A 80 11.33 -1.78 5.87
N SER A 81 11.10 -2.68 4.91
CA SER A 81 12.09 -2.99 3.88
C SER A 81 12.15 -1.97 2.74
N ASN A 82 11.01 -1.45 2.33
CA ASN A 82 10.92 -0.47 1.25
C ASN A 82 11.48 0.89 1.64
N PHE A 83 11.53 1.21 2.94
CA PHE A 83 12.18 2.42 3.44
C PHE A 83 13.66 2.17 3.79
N SER A 84 13.98 1.07 4.47
CA SER A 84 15.35 0.83 4.94
C SER A 84 16.34 0.61 3.80
N LYS A 85 15.98 -0.17 2.77
CA LYS A 85 16.89 -0.45 1.65
C LYS A 85 17.29 0.83 0.90
N PRO A 86 16.36 1.65 0.38
CA PRO A 86 16.74 2.86 -0.33
C PRO A 86 17.48 3.88 0.55
N THR A 87 17.13 3.97 1.84
CA THR A 87 17.83 4.88 2.76
C THR A 87 19.29 4.47 2.94
N LEU A 88 19.55 3.19 3.16
CA LEU A 88 20.91 2.66 3.24
C LEU A 88 21.66 2.82 1.93
N ASP A 89 21.01 2.52 0.80
CA ASP A 89 21.59 2.69 -0.54
C ASP A 89 22.00 4.14 -0.78
N ILE A 90 21.13 5.11 -0.49
CA ILE A 90 21.41 6.55 -0.64
C ILE A 90 22.60 6.97 0.23
N ILE A 91 22.65 6.54 1.49
CA ILE A 91 23.75 6.89 2.40
C ILE A 91 25.08 6.29 1.90
N LEU A 92 25.08 5.00 1.56
CA LEU A 92 26.28 4.30 1.11
C LEU A 92 26.78 4.85 -0.22
N PHE A 93 25.90 5.04 -1.20
CA PHE A 93 26.27 5.61 -2.50
C PHE A 93 26.72 7.06 -2.39
N SER A 94 26.05 7.88 -1.59
CA SER A 94 26.47 9.27 -1.36
C SER A 94 27.87 9.34 -0.76
N ARG A 95 28.15 8.51 0.25
CA ARG A 95 29.50 8.41 0.84
C ARG A 95 30.53 7.92 -0.17
N LYS A 96 30.25 6.83 -0.89
CA LYS A 96 31.18 6.27 -1.87
C LYS A 96 31.46 7.22 -3.03
N LEU A 97 30.44 7.94 -3.50
CA LEU A 97 30.59 8.93 -4.55
C LEU A 97 31.42 10.13 -4.07
N SER A 98 31.21 10.56 -2.82
CA SER A 98 32.03 11.62 -2.22
C SER A 98 33.49 11.22 -2.04
N GLU A 99 33.79 9.95 -1.73
CA GLU A 99 35.16 9.45 -1.64
C GLU A 99 35.86 9.42 -3.00
N LEU A 100 35.14 9.07 -4.08
CA LEU A 100 35.71 8.90 -5.42
C LEU A 100 35.88 10.20 -6.20
N VAL A 101 34.91 11.12 -6.11
CA VAL A 101 34.82 12.33 -6.95
C VAL A 101 34.84 13.62 -6.12
N GLY A 102 34.77 13.52 -4.79
CA GLY A 102 34.57 14.66 -3.90
C GLY A 102 33.09 15.07 -3.79
N TRP A 103 32.81 16.09 -2.97
CA TRP A 103 31.43 16.54 -2.67
C TRP A 103 30.67 17.11 -3.88
N GLN A 104 31.37 17.37 -5.00
CA GLN A 104 30.79 17.82 -6.26
C GLN A 104 29.88 16.77 -6.92
N GLY A 105 30.18 15.48 -6.77
CA GLY A 105 29.37 14.40 -7.34
C GLY A 105 27.97 14.31 -6.73
N PRO A 106 27.84 14.10 -5.40
CA PRO A 106 26.53 14.02 -4.74
C PRO A 106 25.70 15.30 -4.90
N THR A 107 26.33 16.48 -4.85
CA THR A 107 25.63 17.76 -4.99
C THR A 107 25.06 17.97 -6.40
N ALA A 108 25.79 17.60 -7.45
CA ALA A 108 25.29 17.67 -8.82
C ALA A 108 24.08 16.76 -9.05
N ILE A 109 24.11 15.53 -8.51
CA ILE A 109 22.97 14.60 -8.59
C ILE A 109 21.75 15.16 -7.86
N PHE A 110 21.96 15.72 -6.66
CA PHE A 110 20.88 16.31 -5.88
C PHE A 110 20.24 17.51 -6.60
N LEU A 111 21.05 18.40 -7.17
CA LEU A 111 20.57 19.53 -7.96
C LEU A 111 19.80 19.09 -9.21
N TRP A 112 20.33 18.09 -9.93
CA TRP A 112 19.66 17.50 -11.08
C TRP A 112 18.29 16.91 -10.70
N TYR A 113 18.21 16.22 -9.55
CA TYR A 113 16.97 15.64 -9.05
C TYR A 113 15.93 16.72 -8.70
N LEU A 114 16.34 17.81 -8.06
CA LEU A 114 15.47 18.94 -7.76
C LEU A 114 14.96 19.65 -9.02
N LEU A 115 15.84 19.89 -9.99
CA LEU A 115 15.46 20.47 -11.28
C LEU A 115 14.47 19.58 -12.02
N SER A 116 14.76 18.28 -12.10
CA SER A 116 13.86 17.30 -12.71
C SER A 116 12.50 17.27 -12.02
N GLY A 117 12.46 17.27 -10.68
CA GLY A 117 11.22 17.32 -9.91
C GLY A 117 10.43 18.60 -10.14
N TYR A 118 11.10 19.76 -10.28
CA TYR A 118 10.46 21.02 -10.58
C TYR A 118 9.86 21.04 -11.98
N VAL A 119 10.61 20.59 -12.99
CA VAL A 119 10.13 20.46 -14.37
C VAL A 119 8.95 19.49 -14.43
N LEU A 120 9.06 18.35 -13.77
CA LEU A 120 7.99 17.37 -13.71
C LEU A 120 6.73 17.94 -13.07
N LYS A 121 6.85 18.77 -12.02
CA LYS A 121 5.71 19.44 -11.39
C LYS A 121 5.05 20.48 -12.30
N LEU A 122 5.81 21.16 -13.15
CA LEU A 122 5.27 22.11 -14.13
C LEU A 122 4.54 21.40 -15.27
N VAL A 123 5.07 20.27 -15.74
CA VAL A 123 4.51 19.52 -16.87
C VAL A 123 3.38 18.59 -16.45
N SER A 124 3.45 18.04 -15.23
CA SER A 124 2.46 17.08 -14.74
C SER A 124 1.12 17.78 -14.50
N PRO A 125 0.02 17.28 -15.12
CA PRO A 125 -1.32 17.75 -14.78
C PRO A 125 -1.66 17.39 -13.33
N ALA A 126 -2.69 18.04 -12.78
CA ALA A 126 -3.20 17.75 -11.44
C ALA A 126 -3.90 16.38 -11.39
N PHE A 127 -3.13 15.30 -11.49
CA PHE A 127 -3.61 13.90 -11.46
C PHE A 127 -4.52 13.65 -10.26
N GLY A 128 -4.20 14.17 -9.08
CA GLY A 128 -5.05 14.02 -7.89
C GLY A 128 -6.47 14.59 -8.07
N LYS A 129 -6.61 15.72 -8.77
CA LYS A 129 -7.93 16.30 -9.07
C LYS A 129 -8.68 15.45 -10.09
N LEU A 130 -8.00 14.95 -11.12
CA LEU A 130 -8.60 14.08 -12.14
C LEU A 130 -9.06 12.75 -11.52
N THR A 131 -8.22 12.10 -10.72
CA THR A 131 -8.57 10.88 -10.01
C THR A 131 -9.72 11.09 -9.03
N ALA A 132 -9.79 12.24 -8.34
CA ALA A 132 -10.92 12.54 -7.47
C ALA A 132 -12.25 12.71 -8.24
N ILE A 133 -12.20 13.33 -9.42
CA ILE A 133 -13.37 13.47 -10.30
C ILE A 133 -13.80 12.10 -10.81
N GLU A 134 -12.86 11.26 -11.24
CA GLU A 134 -13.11 9.90 -11.73
C GLU A 134 -13.73 9.02 -10.64
N GLN A 135 -13.15 9.01 -9.43
CA GLN A 135 -13.69 8.30 -8.27
C GLN A 135 -15.12 8.76 -7.92
N ARG A 136 -15.41 10.07 -8.04
CA ARG A 136 -16.77 10.59 -7.81
C ARG A 136 -17.75 10.05 -8.86
N LEU A 137 -17.39 10.12 -10.14
CA LEU A 137 -18.22 9.63 -11.25
C LEU A 137 -18.43 8.11 -11.17
N GLU A 138 -17.39 7.34 -10.87
CA GLU A 138 -17.51 5.89 -10.63
C GLU A 138 -18.42 5.59 -9.43
N GLY A 139 -18.32 6.40 -8.36
CA GLY A 139 -19.20 6.30 -7.20
C GLY A 139 -20.66 6.54 -7.55
N GLU A 140 -20.95 7.61 -8.29
CA GLU A 140 -22.30 7.94 -8.80
C GLU A 140 -22.85 6.83 -9.70
N TYR A 141 -22.02 6.29 -10.61
CA TYR A 141 -22.38 5.16 -11.47
C TYR A 141 -22.72 3.90 -10.66
N ARG A 142 -21.89 3.54 -9.67
CA ARG A 142 -22.15 2.39 -8.80
C ARG A 142 -23.44 2.56 -8.00
N ALA A 143 -23.69 3.76 -7.47
CA ALA A 143 -24.92 4.05 -6.74
C ALA A 143 -26.16 3.89 -7.62
N ALA A 144 -26.13 4.41 -8.85
CA ALA A 144 -27.22 4.23 -9.83
C ALA A 144 -27.44 2.74 -10.16
N GLN A 145 -26.36 1.98 -10.37
CA GLN A 145 -26.44 0.55 -10.65
C GLN A 145 -27.04 -0.24 -9.48
N THR A 146 -26.64 0.07 -8.24
CA THR A 146 -27.25 -0.51 -7.04
C THR A 146 -28.73 -0.14 -6.94
N GLY A 147 -29.11 1.08 -7.30
CA GLY A 147 -30.51 1.51 -7.41
C GLY A 147 -31.31 0.67 -8.40
N ILE A 148 -30.77 0.38 -9.60
CA ILE A 148 -31.41 -0.49 -10.60
C ILE A 148 -31.60 -1.91 -10.05
N VAL A 149 -30.60 -2.46 -9.37
CA VAL A 149 -30.71 -3.80 -8.76
C VAL A 149 -31.81 -3.83 -7.71
N HIS A 150 -31.89 -2.81 -6.84
CA HIS A 150 -32.93 -2.71 -5.81
C HIS A 150 -34.35 -2.58 -6.37
N HIS A 151 -34.53 -1.82 -7.46
CA HIS A 151 -35.83 -1.61 -8.10
C HIS A 151 -36.03 -2.52 -9.34
N SER A 152 -35.26 -3.60 -9.44
CA SER A 152 -35.24 -4.45 -10.64
C SER A 152 -36.59 -5.11 -10.93
N GLU A 153 -37.37 -5.43 -9.89
CA GLU A 153 -38.71 -5.99 -10.04
C GLU A 153 -39.71 -4.97 -10.60
N GLU A 154 -39.69 -3.73 -10.11
CA GLU A 154 -40.53 -2.64 -10.63
C GLU A 154 -40.15 -2.30 -12.08
N ILE A 155 -38.85 -2.16 -12.36
CA ILE A 155 -38.34 -1.91 -13.72
C ILE A 155 -38.74 -3.05 -14.67
N ALA A 156 -38.67 -4.31 -14.22
CA ALA A 156 -39.12 -5.46 -15.01
C ALA A 156 -40.63 -5.44 -15.26
N PHE A 157 -41.43 -5.01 -14.27
CA PHE A 157 -42.88 -4.89 -14.38
C PHE A 157 -43.30 -3.80 -15.38
N TYR A 158 -42.61 -2.65 -15.40
CA TYR A 158 -42.85 -1.56 -16.34
C TYR A 158 -42.12 -1.71 -17.69
N LYS A 159 -41.42 -2.83 -17.92
CA LYS A 159 -40.57 -3.08 -19.10
C LYS A 159 -39.50 -2.00 -19.33
N GLY A 160 -39.02 -1.37 -18.27
CA GLY A 160 -37.98 -0.35 -18.33
C GLY A 160 -38.42 1.05 -18.75
N ASN A 161 -39.72 1.36 -18.68
CA ASN A 161 -40.25 2.72 -18.81
C ASN A 161 -40.47 3.39 -17.46
#